data_AF-A0A2D9HBG1-F1
#
_entry.id   AF-A0A2D9HBG1-F1
#
_cell.length_a   1.000
_cell.length_b   1.000
_cell.length_c   1.000
_cell.angle_alpha   90.00
_cell.angle_beta   90.00
_cell.angle_gamma   90.00
#
_symmetry.space_group_name_H-M   'P 1'
#
loop_
_entity.id
_entity.type
_entity.pdbx_description
1 polymer ?
#
loop_
_entity_poly.entity_id
_entity_poly.type
_entity_poly.pdbx_seq_one_letter_code
_entity_poly.pdbx_strand_id
1 'polypeptide(L)'
;MARWLMLLILGLAKSSFAFPIPGQATPQKPKATPANKTMELSPEALKAQMEAGAEEARKKRASWAATDSALPARDEARGSILRLELEGGITQSSSEYVLQGIQKAKEQRAEALVIVLDTPGGLLQATREMVSAFLASPVPIVVWVGPGGARAGSAGVFITMAAHVAAMAPGTNIGAAHPVSGMGGDIEGEMDRKVTNDTAAWARSIATLRGRNAAWADQAVRSSDSVPESEAEDLAVIDMVVSSERELMEMLHGMVVGVEGERYRLVTQGVPVETIEMTGAQKLVQFMADPNLAYILFLVGMFGIFLEFKVPGLIIPGVVGAVCLALVLGVQVMPVNWFAVLLIVLACVCFVAEIYVTSFGALTALGVFCLVSGSYLLFDVPGSDFRVDHGLIWGAAAGFTLLAVSIGTLLMRSFKQSPLSGREAMAGLVVDVYRAIPTGGEGKVIMQGTFWNAVSEVPVAAGAQVRVLEMDGLTARVEPFGDEHSDHGSMMTEDVEDIADATGVVPDSEI
;
A
#
# COMPACT_ATOMS: atom_id res chain seq x y z
N MET A 1 5.99 -22.59 -32.42
CA MET A 1 6.74 -21.90 -31.36
C MET A 1 6.82 -22.69 -30.05
N ALA A 2 5.71 -23.07 -29.39
CA ALA A 2 5.70 -23.72 -28.07
C ALA A 2 6.76 -24.84 -27.85
N ARG A 3 6.92 -25.77 -28.81
CA ARG A 3 7.91 -26.87 -28.73
C ARG A 3 9.38 -26.41 -28.70
N TRP A 4 9.69 -25.23 -29.25
CA TRP A 4 11.01 -24.58 -29.13
C TRP A 4 11.16 -23.88 -27.78
N LEU A 5 10.12 -23.19 -27.29
CA LEU A 5 10.14 -22.53 -25.99
C LEU A 5 10.37 -23.53 -24.84
N MET A 6 9.71 -24.69 -24.91
CA MET A 6 9.88 -25.80 -23.96
C MET A 6 11.30 -26.37 -23.97
N LEU A 7 11.94 -26.49 -25.15
CA LEU A 7 13.34 -26.92 -25.26
C LEU A 7 14.32 -25.88 -24.71
N LEU A 8 14.01 -24.59 -24.85
CA LEU A 8 14.85 -23.51 -24.31
C LEU A 8 14.83 -23.50 -22.77
N ILE A 9 13.64 -23.69 -22.17
CA ILE A 9 13.46 -23.81 -20.72
C ILE A 9 14.17 -25.06 -20.17
N LEU A 10 14.06 -26.21 -20.85
CA LEU A 10 14.74 -27.45 -20.45
C LEU A 10 16.27 -27.42 -20.69
N GLY A 11 16.75 -26.62 -21.65
CA GLY A 11 18.18 -26.42 -21.89
C GLY A 11 18.86 -25.62 -20.79
N LEU A 12 18.25 -24.49 -20.40
CA LEU A 12 18.75 -23.61 -19.33
C LEU A 12 18.85 -24.32 -17.98
N ALA A 13 17.97 -25.29 -17.70
CA ALA A 13 17.97 -26.08 -16.47
C ALA A 13 19.13 -27.11 -16.36
N LYS A 14 19.99 -27.26 -17.38
CA LYS A 14 21.08 -28.25 -17.39
C LYS A 14 22.46 -27.72 -17.80
N SER A 15 22.58 -26.47 -18.21
CA SER A 15 23.84 -25.89 -18.74
C SER A 15 24.73 -25.25 -17.66
N SER A 16 25.09 -26.00 -16.61
CA SER A 16 26.14 -25.61 -15.66
C SER A 16 27.54 -25.76 -16.27
N PHE A 17 27.85 -24.96 -17.29
CA PHE A 17 29.15 -24.93 -17.95
C PHE A 17 29.84 -23.58 -17.74
N ALA A 18 30.80 -23.55 -16.83
CA ALA A 18 31.66 -22.38 -16.63
C ALA A 18 32.68 -22.27 -17.78
N PHE A 19 32.67 -21.16 -18.51
CA PHE A 19 33.74 -20.80 -19.45
C PHE A 19 34.90 -20.14 -18.67
N PRO A 20 36.11 -20.71 -18.65
CA PRO A 20 37.26 -20.07 -18.00
C PRO A 20 37.80 -18.93 -18.88
N ILE A 21 37.69 -17.69 -18.40
CA ILE A 21 38.38 -16.54 -19.02
C ILE A 21 39.84 -16.55 -18.52
N PRO A 22 40.85 -16.72 -19.41
CA PRO A 22 42.24 -16.66 -18.98
C PRO A 22 42.64 -15.19 -18.78
N GLY A 23 43.06 -14.81 -17.57
CA GLY A 23 43.69 -13.51 -17.30
C GLY A 23 43.20 -12.75 -16.07
N GLN A 24 42.06 -13.12 -15.48
CA GLN A 24 41.68 -12.56 -14.18
C GLN A 24 42.34 -13.37 -13.05
N ALA A 25 43.19 -12.71 -12.27
CA ALA A 25 43.65 -13.25 -11.01
C ALA A 25 42.43 -13.50 -10.11
N THR A 26 42.38 -14.66 -9.45
CA THR A 26 41.34 -14.92 -8.45
C THR A 26 41.40 -13.82 -7.40
N PRO A 27 40.26 -13.18 -7.04
CA PRO A 27 40.23 -12.33 -5.87
C PRO A 27 40.55 -13.23 -4.68
N GLN A 28 41.75 -13.07 -4.12
CA GLN A 28 42.06 -13.67 -2.84
C GLN A 28 41.00 -13.14 -1.89
N LYS A 29 40.20 -14.04 -1.28
CA LYS A 29 39.45 -13.67 -0.07
C LYS A 29 40.46 -12.93 0.82
N PRO A 30 40.19 -11.68 1.25
CA PRO A 30 41.14 -10.97 2.09
C PRO A 30 41.43 -11.92 3.26
N LYS A 31 42.72 -12.29 3.43
CA LYS A 31 43.13 -13.12 4.56
C LYS A 31 42.50 -12.47 5.78
N ALA A 32 41.72 -13.23 6.54
CA ALA A 32 41.09 -12.70 7.74
C ALA A 32 42.19 -12.15 8.63
N THR A 33 42.36 -10.83 8.62
CA THR A 33 43.15 -10.11 9.62
C THR A 33 42.57 -10.60 10.94
N PRO A 34 43.38 -11.23 11.81
CA PRO A 34 42.86 -11.93 12.97
C PRO A 34 41.96 -10.95 13.72
N ALA A 35 40.66 -11.25 13.75
CA ALA A 35 39.67 -10.33 14.28
C ALA A 35 40.16 -9.95 15.68
N ASN A 36 40.39 -8.65 15.89
CA ASN A 36 40.83 -8.19 17.19
C ASN A 36 39.77 -8.65 18.17
N LYS A 37 40.12 -9.58 19.06
CA LYS A 37 39.18 -10.15 20.03
C LYS A 37 38.88 -9.08 21.07
N THR A 38 37.98 -8.17 20.69
CA THR A 38 37.00 -7.62 21.61
C THR A 38 36.50 -8.80 22.41
N MET A 39 36.75 -8.78 23.71
CA MET A 39 36.43 -9.89 24.58
C MET A 39 34.92 -9.85 24.78
N GLU A 40 34.17 -10.51 23.89
CA GLU A 40 32.73 -10.69 24.02
C GLU A 40 32.48 -11.27 25.42
N LEU A 41 31.80 -10.48 26.23
CA LEU A 41 31.53 -10.82 27.62
C LEU A 41 30.67 -12.09 27.64
N SER A 42 30.90 -12.97 28.62
CA SER A 42 29.95 -14.06 28.83
C SER A 42 28.56 -13.48 29.12
N PRO A 43 27.46 -14.18 28.78
CA PRO A 43 26.11 -13.69 29.08
C PRO A 43 25.92 -13.33 30.57
N GLU A 44 26.61 -14.05 31.46
CA GLU A 44 26.67 -13.77 32.90
C GLU A 44 27.37 -12.43 33.20
N ALA A 45 28.51 -12.16 32.59
CA ALA A 45 29.26 -10.91 32.78
C ALA A 45 28.53 -9.71 32.15
N LEU A 46 27.85 -9.92 31.02
CA LEU A 46 26.99 -8.91 30.41
C LEU A 46 25.80 -8.57 31.30
N LYS A 47 25.11 -9.60 31.82
CA LYS A 47 24.00 -9.41 32.76
C LYS A 47 24.46 -8.68 34.02
N ALA A 48 25.60 -9.07 34.61
CA ALA A 48 26.16 -8.38 35.77
C ALA A 48 26.51 -6.90 35.48
N GLN A 49 26.98 -6.58 34.27
CA GLN A 49 27.20 -5.20 33.84
C GLN A 49 25.88 -4.42 33.70
N MET A 50 24.82 -5.06 33.20
CA MET A 50 23.48 -4.48 33.10
C MET A 50 22.85 -4.26 34.49
N GLU A 51 22.96 -5.22 35.41
CA GLU A 51 22.50 -5.10 36.80
C GLU A 51 23.23 -3.95 37.54
N ALA A 52 24.57 -3.85 37.37
CA ALA A 52 25.34 -2.74 37.94
C ALA A 52 24.97 -1.37 37.33
N GLY A 53 24.75 -1.30 36.01
CA GLY A 53 24.27 -0.10 35.34
C GLY A 53 22.87 0.32 35.79
N ALA A 54 22.01 -0.65 36.13
CA ALA A 54 20.69 -0.39 36.71
C ALA A 54 20.77 0.13 38.15
N GLU A 55 21.73 -0.35 38.94
CA GLU A 55 21.98 0.16 40.29
C GLU A 55 22.55 1.59 40.27
N GLU A 56 23.48 1.91 39.35
CA GLU A 56 23.99 3.28 39.14
C GLU A 56 22.87 4.24 38.71
N ALA A 57 22.04 3.82 37.74
CA ALA A 57 20.86 4.55 37.29
C ALA A 57 19.90 4.89 38.45
N ARG A 58 19.56 3.89 39.28
CA ARG A 58 18.74 4.08 40.49
C ARG A 58 19.38 5.02 41.50
N LYS A 59 20.68 4.86 41.82
CA LYS A 59 21.42 5.76 42.72
C LYS A 59 21.41 7.21 42.22
N LYS A 60 21.59 7.43 40.91
CA LYS A 60 21.54 8.77 40.32
C LYS A 60 20.15 9.38 40.41
N ARG A 61 19.08 8.66 40.04
CA ARG A 61 17.69 9.16 40.17
C ARG A 61 17.32 9.44 41.64
N ALA A 62 17.72 8.59 42.58
CA ALA A 62 17.52 8.82 44.01
C ALA A 62 18.19 10.10 44.53
N SER A 63 19.38 10.46 43.99
CA SER A 63 20.05 11.72 44.35
C SER A 63 19.26 12.99 43.97
N TRP A 64 18.39 12.89 42.95
CA TRP A 64 17.49 13.97 42.55
C TRP A 64 16.26 14.09 43.44
N ALA A 65 15.79 13.00 44.05
CA ALA A 65 14.72 13.02 45.04
C ALA A 65 15.20 13.47 46.44
N ALA A 66 16.42 13.12 46.83
CA ALA A 66 16.89 13.21 48.23
C ALA A 66 17.38 14.59 48.71
N THR A 67 17.18 15.68 47.98
CA THR A 67 17.57 17.04 48.44
C THR A 67 16.34 17.83 48.85
N ASP A 68 15.97 17.71 50.12
CA ASP A 68 14.74 18.27 50.70
C ASP A 68 14.85 19.78 51.02
N SER A 69 15.41 20.55 50.08
CA SER A 69 15.22 21.99 50.02
C SER A 69 13.85 22.26 49.40
N ALA A 70 13.09 23.22 49.96
CA ALA A 70 11.79 23.62 49.41
C ALA A 70 11.93 24.01 47.92
N LEU A 71 11.53 23.08 47.03
CA LEU A 71 11.63 23.26 45.59
C LEU A 71 10.78 24.47 45.18
N PRO A 72 11.23 25.30 44.23
CA PRO A 72 10.42 26.39 43.72
C PRO A 72 9.15 25.80 43.08
N ALA A 73 8.02 25.98 43.74
CA ALA A 73 6.72 25.74 43.11
C ALA A 73 6.64 26.68 41.89
N ARG A 74 6.40 26.12 40.70
CA ARG A 74 5.96 26.95 39.57
C ARG A 74 4.66 27.62 40.00
N ASP A 75 4.49 28.90 39.63
CA ASP A 75 3.34 29.73 40.04
C ASP A 75 2.02 28.97 39.91
N GLU A 76 1.10 29.16 40.87
CA GLU A 76 -0.17 28.41 40.96
C GLU A 76 -1.11 28.63 39.76
N ALA A 77 -0.77 29.55 38.85
CA ALA A 77 -1.37 29.71 37.53
C ALA A 77 -0.94 28.59 36.56
N ARG A 78 -1.36 27.35 36.86
CA ARG A 78 -1.01 26.13 36.11
C ARG A 78 -1.46 26.21 34.65
N GLY A 79 -0.56 25.85 33.72
CA GLY A 79 -0.93 25.48 32.36
C GLY A 79 -1.62 24.11 32.30
N SER A 80 -2.10 23.71 31.13
CA SER A 80 -2.57 22.35 30.86
C SER A 80 -1.41 21.33 30.93
N ILE A 81 -1.75 20.04 31.02
CA ILE A 81 -0.85 18.99 30.53
C ILE A 81 -1.11 18.91 29.03
N LEU A 82 -0.07 19.02 28.21
CA LEU A 82 -0.21 18.76 26.78
C LEU A 82 0.02 17.29 26.49
N ARG A 83 -0.78 16.73 25.59
CA ARG A 83 -0.71 15.34 25.15
C ARG A 83 -0.52 15.28 23.64
N LEU A 84 0.38 14.44 23.14
CA LEU A 84 0.43 14.09 21.71
C LEU A 84 0.62 12.58 21.54
N GLU A 85 0.07 12.05 20.44
CA GLU A 85 0.26 10.67 20.00
C GLU A 85 1.33 10.63 18.90
N LEU A 86 2.31 9.74 19.05
CA LEU A 86 3.39 9.51 18.09
C LEU A 86 3.35 8.03 17.67
N GLU A 87 2.52 7.76 16.67
CA GLU A 87 2.29 6.43 16.12
C GLU A 87 3.00 6.25 14.77
N GLY A 88 3.59 5.07 14.57
CA GLY A 88 4.23 4.66 13.33
C GLY A 88 5.68 5.14 13.17
N GLY A 89 6.13 5.24 11.92
CA GLY A 89 7.55 5.49 11.60
C GLY A 89 8.01 6.92 11.92
N ILE A 90 9.17 7.04 12.56
CA ILE A 90 9.81 8.34 12.85
C ILE A 90 10.29 8.99 11.54
N THR A 91 9.66 10.10 11.19
CA THR A 91 9.91 10.91 9.98
C THR A 91 10.12 12.38 10.33
N GLN A 92 10.49 13.21 9.33
CA GLN A 92 10.62 14.65 9.52
C GLN A 92 9.30 15.31 9.97
N SER A 93 8.15 14.86 9.44
CA SER A 93 6.82 15.35 9.87
C SER A 93 6.57 15.11 11.36
N SER A 94 6.95 13.93 11.88
CA SER A 94 6.88 13.66 13.32
C SER A 94 7.90 14.47 14.13
N SER A 95 9.11 14.73 13.60
CA SER A 95 10.09 15.62 14.26
C SER A 95 9.49 17.01 14.45
N GLU A 96 8.99 17.61 13.37
CA GLU A 96 8.34 18.93 13.39
C GLU A 96 7.14 18.98 14.32
N TYR A 97 6.31 17.94 14.34
CA TYR A 97 5.15 17.84 15.23
C TYR A 97 5.54 17.79 16.71
N VAL A 98 6.53 16.96 17.07
CA VAL A 98 7.07 16.88 18.44
C VAL A 98 7.71 18.20 18.86
N LEU A 99 8.50 18.83 17.99
CA LEU A 99 9.12 20.13 18.25
C LEU A 99 8.07 21.25 18.43
N GLN A 100 7.01 21.27 17.62
CA GLN A 100 5.85 22.15 17.81
C GLN A 100 5.12 21.87 19.13
N GLY A 101 5.02 20.59 19.53
CA GLY A 101 4.44 20.21 20.81
C GLY A 101 5.21 20.76 22.02
N ILE A 102 6.54 20.65 21.99
CA ILE A 102 7.44 21.23 23.02
C ILE A 102 7.34 22.76 23.04
N GLN A 103 7.29 23.41 21.87
CA GLN A 103 7.15 24.86 21.79
C GLN A 103 5.79 25.35 22.30
N LYS A 104 4.68 24.69 21.94
CA LYS A 104 3.34 24.99 22.48
C LYS A 104 3.29 24.78 24.00
N ALA A 105 3.89 23.70 24.51
CA ALA A 105 4.00 23.43 25.94
C ALA A 105 4.76 24.54 26.67
N LYS A 106 5.85 25.04 26.08
CA LYS A 106 6.63 26.18 26.59
C LYS A 106 5.83 27.49 26.60
N GLU A 107 5.10 27.77 25.52
CA GLU A 107 4.28 29.00 25.38
C GLU A 107 3.11 29.03 26.36
N GLN A 108 2.40 27.93 26.53
CA GLN A 108 1.29 27.79 27.49
C GLN A 108 1.74 27.61 28.94
N ARG A 109 3.06 27.49 29.20
CA ARG A 109 3.63 27.09 30.52
C ARG A 109 3.00 25.80 31.06
N ALA A 110 2.87 24.82 30.17
CA ALA A 110 2.30 23.51 30.48
C ALA A 110 3.05 22.83 31.64
N GLU A 111 2.31 22.05 32.43
CA GLU A 111 2.84 21.29 33.56
C GLU A 111 3.83 20.20 33.07
N ALA A 112 3.42 19.50 32.02
CA ALA A 112 4.24 18.55 31.27
C ALA A 112 3.73 18.44 29.82
N LEU A 113 4.60 17.96 28.93
CA LEU A 113 4.22 17.36 27.66
C LEU A 113 4.27 15.83 27.80
N VAL A 114 3.17 15.16 27.52
CA VAL A 114 3.03 13.70 27.52
C VAL A 114 2.97 13.22 26.08
N ILE A 115 3.85 12.27 25.76
CA ILE A 115 4.00 11.66 24.43
C ILE A 115 3.60 10.19 24.56
N VAL A 116 2.44 9.85 24.00
CA VAL A 116 2.02 8.45 23.82
C VAL A 116 2.76 7.92 22.60
N LEU A 117 3.47 6.79 22.74
CA LEU A 117 4.41 6.29 21.73
C LEU A 117 4.11 4.84 21.32
N ASP A 118 3.93 4.62 20.02
CA ASP A 118 4.09 3.31 19.38
C ASP A 118 4.88 3.48 18.07
N THR A 119 6.11 2.99 18.03
CA THR A 119 6.98 3.14 16.86
C THR A 119 7.85 1.91 16.58
N PRO A 120 7.97 1.47 15.31
CA PRO A 120 8.97 0.48 14.90
C PRO A 120 10.39 1.06 14.88
N GLY A 121 10.53 2.38 14.75
CA GLY A 121 11.78 3.03 14.38
C GLY A 121 11.60 4.10 13.30
N GLY A 122 12.69 4.56 12.71
CA GLY A 122 12.67 5.51 11.60
C GLY A 122 13.98 6.27 11.41
N LEU A 123 13.89 7.49 10.87
CA LEU A 123 15.04 8.29 10.44
C LEU A 123 15.89 8.77 11.63
N LEU A 124 17.13 8.30 11.72
CA LEU A 124 18.11 8.66 12.77
C LEU A 124 18.34 10.18 12.89
N GLN A 125 18.19 10.96 11.81
CA GLN A 125 18.27 12.43 11.89
C GLN A 125 17.08 13.00 12.67
N ALA A 126 15.85 12.66 12.29
CA ALA A 126 14.64 13.08 13.01
C ALA A 126 14.68 12.64 14.48
N THR A 127 15.17 11.43 14.76
CA THR A 127 15.42 10.94 16.13
C THR A 127 16.41 11.84 16.89
N ARG A 128 17.52 12.26 16.26
CA ARG A 128 18.51 13.16 16.88
C ARG A 128 17.96 14.57 17.12
N GLU A 129 17.11 15.07 16.23
CA GLU A 129 16.41 16.36 16.39
C GLU A 129 15.43 16.31 17.58
N MET A 130 14.55 15.31 17.65
CA MET A 130 13.66 15.07 18.79
C MET A 130 14.42 14.97 20.11
N VAL A 131 15.46 14.13 20.17
CA VAL A 131 16.27 13.94 21.39
C VAL A 131 16.98 15.24 21.79
N SER A 132 17.51 16.00 20.84
CA SER A 132 18.13 17.30 21.14
C SER A 132 17.09 18.29 21.72
N ALA A 133 15.87 18.32 21.18
CA ALA A 133 14.78 19.10 21.74
C ALA A 133 14.35 18.61 23.13
N PHE A 134 14.38 17.30 23.41
CA PHE A 134 14.07 16.76 24.74
C PHE A 134 15.10 17.16 25.79
N LEU A 135 16.39 17.12 25.44
CA LEU A 135 17.49 17.50 26.32
C LEU A 135 17.54 19.02 26.58
N ALA A 136 17.02 19.83 25.65
CA ALA A 136 16.94 21.29 25.74
C ALA A 136 15.53 21.82 26.10
N SER A 137 14.59 20.96 26.53
CA SER A 137 13.22 21.38 26.84
C SER A 137 13.14 22.09 28.20
N PRO A 138 12.50 23.27 28.29
CA PRO A 138 12.18 23.95 29.57
C PRO A 138 10.90 23.41 30.24
N VAL A 139 10.25 22.41 29.64
CA VAL A 139 9.05 21.74 30.16
C VAL A 139 9.35 20.25 30.38
N PRO A 140 8.89 19.63 31.48
CA PRO A 140 8.93 18.18 31.64
C PRO A 140 8.34 17.46 30.43
N ILE A 141 9.04 16.41 29.96
CA ILE A 141 8.56 15.54 28.88
C ILE A 141 8.42 14.13 29.44
N VAL A 142 7.21 13.59 29.38
CA VAL A 142 6.92 12.20 29.71
C VAL A 142 6.73 11.44 28.40
N VAL A 143 7.39 10.30 28.25
CA VAL A 143 7.08 9.33 27.18
C VAL A 143 6.41 8.13 27.83
N TRP A 144 5.24 7.73 27.34
CA TRP A 144 4.56 6.49 27.70
C TRP A 144 4.43 5.62 26.47
N VAL A 145 5.11 4.48 26.47
CA VAL A 145 4.96 3.46 25.43
C VAL A 145 3.67 2.71 25.73
N GLY A 146 2.64 2.91 24.92
CA GLY A 146 1.30 2.44 25.22
C GLY A 146 0.29 2.78 24.12
N PRO A 147 -0.91 2.16 24.13
CA PRO A 147 -1.39 1.16 25.08
C PRO A 147 -0.71 -0.22 24.92
N GLY A 148 -1.12 -1.22 25.73
CA GLY A 148 -0.58 -2.58 25.65
C GLY A 148 -0.63 -3.15 24.22
N GLY A 149 0.49 -3.69 23.74
CA GLY A 149 0.73 -4.05 22.34
C GLY A 149 1.68 -3.10 21.59
N ALA A 150 1.83 -1.85 22.05
CA ALA A 150 2.77 -0.87 21.50
C ALA A 150 4.25 -1.26 21.69
N ARG A 151 5.14 -0.63 20.94
CA ARG A 151 6.60 -0.78 21.05
C ARG A 151 7.35 0.55 20.95
N ALA A 152 8.52 0.60 21.59
CA ALA A 152 9.53 1.64 21.40
C ALA A 152 10.74 1.03 20.66
N GLY A 153 10.50 0.59 19.42
CA GLY A 153 11.52 -0.02 18.57
C GLY A 153 12.50 1.02 18.00
N SER A 154 13.77 0.63 17.90
CA SER A 154 14.83 1.38 17.22
C SER A 154 14.93 2.85 17.64
N ALA A 155 14.46 3.80 16.81
CA ALA A 155 14.37 5.21 17.14
C ALA A 155 13.63 5.50 18.46
N GLY A 156 12.61 4.70 18.77
CA GLY A 156 11.83 4.78 20.01
C GLY A 156 12.68 4.61 21.28
N VAL A 157 13.76 3.81 21.24
CA VAL A 157 14.67 3.66 22.38
C VAL A 157 15.30 5.01 22.75
N PHE A 158 15.82 5.74 21.78
CA PHE A 158 16.48 7.03 22.03
C PHE A 158 15.49 8.09 22.51
N ILE A 159 14.27 8.12 21.93
CA ILE A 159 13.19 9.04 22.29
C ILE A 159 12.76 8.78 23.75
N THR A 160 12.40 7.55 24.10
CA THR A 160 12.01 7.15 25.46
C THR A 160 13.14 7.38 26.46
N MET A 161 14.37 6.97 26.15
CA MET A 161 15.51 7.18 27.05
C MET A 161 15.92 8.65 27.21
N ALA A 162 15.56 9.55 26.29
CA ALA A 162 15.82 10.99 26.40
C ALA A 162 14.76 11.77 27.18
N ALA A 163 13.60 11.16 27.48
CA ALA A 163 12.51 11.78 28.22
C ALA A 163 12.91 12.22 29.64
N HIS A 164 12.12 13.07 30.28
CA HIS A 164 12.27 13.38 31.70
C HIS A 164 11.71 12.24 32.57
N VAL A 165 10.57 11.67 32.18
CA VAL A 165 10.04 10.42 32.73
C VAL A 165 9.73 9.48 31.56
N ALA A 166 10.09 8.21 31.69
CA ALA A 166 9.81 7.15 30.72
C ALA A 166 8.94 6.09 31.40
N ALA A 167 7.81 5.75 30.78
CA ALA A 167 6.87 4.76 31.28
C ALA A 167 6.47 3.79 30.15
N MET A 168 6.01 2.60 30.52
CA MET A 168 5.54 1.57 29.58
C MET A 168 4.23 0.95 30.05
N ALA A 169 3.40 0.48 29.13
CA ALA A 169 2.19 -0.29 29.43
C ALA A 169 2.49 -1.80 29.51
N PRO A 170 1.70 -2.58 30.27
CA PRO A 170 1.78 -4.04 30.26
C PRO A 170 1.65 -4.63 28.85
N GLY A 171 2.52 -5.58 28.50
CA GLY A 171 2.61 -6.16 27.16
C GLY A 171 3.17 -5.19 26.11
N THR A 172 4.19 -4.40 26.44
CA THR A 172 4.93 -3.56 25.47
C THR A 172 6.42 -3.91 25.48
N ASN A 173 7.19 -3.43 24.50
CA ASN A 173 8.63 -3.71 24.42
C ASN A 173 9.46 -2.50 23.98
N ILE A 174 10.74 -2.50 24.36
CA ILE A 174 11.71 -1.45 24.03
C ILE A 174 13.06 -2.07 23.67
N GLY A 175 13.64 -1.67 22.54
CA GLY A 175 14.91 -2.23 22.06
C GLY A 175 15.13 -2.17 20.56
N ALA A 176 15.98 -3.07 20.05
CA ALA A 176 16.35 -3.20 18.63
C ALA A 176 16.87 -1.88 18.01
N ALA A 177 17.80 -1.21 18.70
CA ALA A 177 18.37 0.09 18.34
C ALA A 177 19.63 0.02 17.44
N HIS A 178 19.86 -1.11 16.77
CA HIS A 178 20.97 -1.25 15.83
C HIS A 178 20.73 -0.40 14.56
N PRO A 179 21.73 0.38 14.08
CA PRO A 179 21.55 1.27 12.95
C PRO A 179 21.68 0.52 11.62
N VAL A 180 20.56 0.39 10.91
CA VAL A 180 20.52 -0.14 9.54
C VAL A 180 20.71 0.97 8.49
N SER A 181 20.93 0.58 7.23
CA SER A 181 20.96 1.51 6.10
C SER A 181 19.59 2.16 5.84
N GLY A 182 19.57 3.27 5.09
CA GLY A 182 18.31 3.92 4.68
C GLY A 182 17.40 3.08 3.78
N MET A 183 17.85 1.90 3.34
CA MET A 183 17.05 0.91 2.62
C MET A 183 16.57 -0.24 3.53
N GLY A 184 16.76 -0.13 4.85
CA GLY A 184 16.49 -1.20 5.83
C GLY A 184 17.63 -2.22 5.99
N GLY A 185 18.44 -2.43 4.96
CA GLY A 185 19.45 -3.50 4.97
C GLY A 185 20.65 -3.23 5.86
N ASP A 186 21.34 -4.29 6.27
CA ASP A 186 22.60 -4.24 7.04
C ASP A 186 23.63 -3.28 6.42
N ILE A 187 24.37 -2.56 7.26
CA ILE A 187 25.47 -1.71 6.80
C ILE A 187 26.73 -2.58 6.69
N GLU A 188 27.35 -2.66 5.51
CA GLU A 188 28.53 -3.52 5.33
C GLU A 188 29.86 -2.88 5.82
N GLY A 189 30.73 -3.72 6.37
CA GLY A 189 32.16 -3.46 6.53
C GLY A 189 32.51 -2.39 7.57
N GLU A 190 33.46 -1.51 7.22
CA GLU A 190 33.97 -0.51 8.18
C GLU A 190 32.97 0.61 8.50
N MET A 191 31.88 0.71 7.75
CA MET A 191 30.86 1.76 7.93
C MET A 191 29.90 1.42 9.08
N ASP A 192 29.39 0.18 9.18
CA ASP A 192 28.64 -0.29 10.36
C ASP A 192 29.44 0.03 11.62
N ARG A 193 30.68 -0.47 11.67
CA ARG A 193 31.55 -0.33 12.85
C ARG A 193 31.79 1.13 13.24
N LYS A 194 31.59 2.10 12.34
CA LYS A 194 31.57 3.54 12.67
C LYS A 194 30.21 3.98 13.19
N VAL A 195 29.13 3.75 12.44
CA VAL A 195 27.77 4.18 12.78
C VAL A 195 27.27 3.52 14.08
N THR A 196 27.47 2.22 14.25
CA THR A 196 27.13 1.45 15.47
C THR A 196 27.94 1.90 16.68
N ASN A 197 29.22 2.27 16.53
CA ASN A 197 30.00 2.81 17.66
C ASN A 197 29.58 4.23 18.05
N ASP A 198 29.30 5.12 17.09
CA ASP A 198 28.77 6.46 17.38
C ASP A 198 27.39 6.37 18.05
N THR A 199 26.50 5.56 17.48
CA THR A 199 25.12 5.37 17.96
C THR A 199 25.10 4.76 19.36
N ALA A 200 25.97 3.79 19.67
CA ALA A 200 26.06 3.19 21.00
C ALA A 200 26.77 4.10 22.03
N ALA A 201 27.66 5.01 21.59
CA ALA A 201 28.19 6.07 22.45
C ALA A 201 27.12 7.14 22.74
N TRP A 202 26.29 7.48 21.75
CA TRP A 202 25.18 8.42 21.87
C TRP A 202 24.08 7.88 22.80
N ALA A 203 23.66 6.61 22.62
CA ALA A 203 22.72 5.92 23.51
C ALA A 203 23.19 5.95 24.98
N ARG A 204 24.46 5.59 25.23
CA ARG A 204 25.08 5.70 26.55
C ARG A 204 25.07 7.12 27.11
N SER A 205 25.39 8.12 26.28
CA SER A 205 25.40 9.53 26.71
C SER A 205 24.01 9.98 27.19
N ILE A 206 22.95 9.65 26.44
CA ILE A 206 21.56 9.93 26.83
C ILE A 206 21.21 9.23 28.15
N ALA A 207 21.48 7.91 28.22
CA ALA A 207 21.16 7.08 29.38
C ALA A 207 21.86 7.58 30.65
N THR A 208 23.19 7.79 30.60
CA THR A 208 23.97 8.35 31.71
C THR A 208 23.47 9.73 32.09
N LEU A 209 23.14 10.63 31.15
CA LEU A 209 22.62 11.96 31.45
C LEU A 209 21.30 11.89 32.22
N ARG A 210 20.33 11.09 31.73
CA ARG A 210 19.00 10.90 32.34
C ARG A 210 18.93 9.95 33.54
N GLY A 211 20.03 9.29 33.91
CA GLY A 211 20.04 8.35 35.03
C GLY A 211 19.31 7.04 34.72
N ARG A 212 19.44 6.56 33.47
CA ARG A 212 18.97 5.27 32.96
C ARG A 212 20.17 4.36 32.65
N ASN A 213 19.91 3.08 32.48
CA ASN A 213 20.97 2.07 32.34
C ASN A 213 21.77 2.19 31.04
N ALA A 214 22.97 2.75 31.16
CA ALA A 214 23.89 2.92 30.03
C ALA A 214 24.50 1.59 29.53
N ALA A 215 24.62 0.55 30.37
CA ALA A 215 25.10 -0.75 29.92
C ALA A 215 24.09 -1.41 28.98
N TRP A 216 22.80 -1.40 29.35
CA TRP A 216 21.74 -1.85 28.45
C TRP A 216 21.63 -1.00 27.17
N ALA A 217 21.75 0.33 27.29
CA ALA A 217 21.70 1.23 26.12
C ALA A 217 22.78 0.94 25.06
N ASP A 218 23.95 0.42 25.45
CA ASP A 218 24.99 -0.03 24.51
C ASP A 218 24.63 -1.38 23.87
N GLN A 219 23.92 -2.27 24.58
CA GLN A 219 23.45 -3.57 24.07
C GLN A 219 22.23 -3.46 23.13
N ALA A 220 21.28 -2.58 23.43
CA ALA A 220 20.16 -2.29 22.53
C ALA A 220 20.65 -1.87 21.14
N VAL A 221 21.80 -1.20 21.05
CA VAL A 221 22.43 -0.76 19.78
C VAL A 221 23.38 -1.82 19.18
N ARG A 222 24.21 -2.49 19.98
CA ARG A 222 25.22 -3.44 19.46
C ARG A 222 24.68 -4.83 19.14
N SER A 223 23.71 -5.26 19.94
CA SER A 223 23.24 -6.65 19.99
C SER A 223 21.76 -6.75 19.59
N SER A 224 21.15 -5.64 19.17
CA SER A 224 19.72 -5.48 18.91
C SER A 224 18.82 -5.88 20.08
N ASP A 225 19.34 -5.79 21.31
CA ASP A 225 18.65 -6.27 22.51
C ASP A 225 17.30 -5.57 22.71
N SER A 226 16.31 -6.31 23.21
CA SER A 226 14.92 -5.85 23.33
C SER A 226 14.19 -6.58 24.45
N VAL A 227 13.59 -5.81 25.36
CA VAL A 227 13.05 -6.28 26.64
C VAL A 227 11.58 -5.89 26.80
N PRO A 228 10.76 -6.71 27.51
CA PRO A 228 9.40 -6.35 27.89
C PRO A 228 9.39 -5.26 28.98
N GLU A 229 8.22 -4.68 29.26
CA GLU A 229 8.08 -3.55 30.18
C GLU A 229 8.61 -3.79 31.60
N SER A 230 8.42 -5.00 32.14
CA SER A 230 8.86 -5.37 33.50
C SER A 230 10.37 -5.47 33.60
N GLU A 231 11.02 -6.10 32.61
CA GLU A 231 12.48 -6.17 32.54
C GLU A 231 13.09 -4.80 32.23
N ALA A 232 12.40 -3.93 31.46
CA ALA A 232 12.81 -2.54 31.28
C ALA A 232 12.80 -1.74 32.60
N GLU A 233 11.86 -2.00 33.51
CA GLU A 233 11.82 -1.39 34.85
C GLU A 233 12.90 -1.99 35.77
N ASP A 234 13.04 -3.32 35.80
CA ASP A 234 14.07 -4.03 36.59
C ASP A 234 15.49 -3.65 36.17
N LEU A 235 15.73 -3.47 34.86
CA LEU A 235 16.98 -2.97 34.30
C LEU A 235 17.15 -1.45 34.38
N ALA A 236 16.18 -0.69 34.92
CA ALA A 236 16.22 0.78 34.98
C ALA A 236 16.45 1.46 33.61
N VAL A 237 15.84 0.90 32.56
CA VAL A 237 15.66 1.53 31.25
C VAL A 237 14.55 2.58 31.33
N ILE A 238 13.48 2.29 32.09
CA ILE A 238 12.33 3.18 32.33
C ILE A 238 12.21 3.56 33.81
N ASP A 239 11.22 4.39 34.14
CA ASP A 239 10.92 4.89 35.49
C ASP A 239 9.73 4.19 36.15
N MET A 240 8.77 3.64 35.38
CA MET A 240 7.59 2.91 35.88
C MET A 240 6.88 2.08 34.78
N VAL A 241 6.19 1.01 35.16
CA VAL A 241 5.12 0.41 34.35
C VAL A 241 3.75 0.91 34.83
N VAL A 242 2.89 1.36 33.90
CA VAL A 242 1.52 1.83 34.19
C VAL A 242 0.55 1.44 33.07
N SER A 243 -0.63 0.94 33.47
CA SER A 243 -1.62 0.28 32.60
C SER A 243 -2.48 1.24 31.78
N SER A 244 -2.51 2.52 32.13
CA SER A 244 -3.32 3.53 31.45
C SER A 244 -2.79 4.95 31.67
N GLU A 245 -3.18 5.88 30.81
CA GLU A 245 -2.87 7.31 30.99
C GLU A 245 -3.40 7.88 32.32
N ARG A 246 -4.51 7.35 32.86
CA ARG A 246 -5.02 7.79 34.17
C ARG A 246 -4.04 7.43 35.28
N GLU A 247 -3.59 6.18 35.29
CA GLU A 247 -2.60 5.67 36.24
C GLU A 247 -1.25 6.39 36.06
N LEU A 248 -0.86 6.72 34.83
CA LEU A 248 0.29 7.58 34.53
C LEU A 248 0.14 8.96 35.20
N MET A 249 -0.99 9.66 35.02
CA MET A 249 -1.19 10.97 35.67
C MET A 249 -1.19 10.86 37.21
N GLU A 250 -1.74 9.78 37.76
CA GLU A 250 -1.73 9.52 39.21
C GLU A 250 -0.30 9.27 39.74
N MET A 251 0.50 8.46 39.04
CA MET A 251 1.89 8.13 39.41
C MET A 251 2.91 9.26 39.14
N LEU A 252 2.63 10.13 38.18
CA LEU A 252 3.38 11.37 37.97
C LEU A 252 3.13 12.40 39.09
N HIS A 253 2.03 12.29 39.85
CA HIS A 253 1.68 13.29 40.84
C HIS A 253 2.69 13.34 41.99
N GLY A 254 3.28 14.51 42.22
CA GLY A 254 4.30 14.71 43.24
C GLY A 254 5.70 14.20 42.88
N MET A 255 5.90 13.62 41.69
CA MET A 255 7.22 13.20 41.21
C MET A 255 8.15 14.40 41.00
N VAL A 256 9.44 14.26 41.34
CA VAL A 256 10.45 15.31 41.15
C VAL A 256 11.28 15.03 39.90
N VAL A 257 11.30 15.98 38.96
CA VAL A 257 12.00 15.91 37.68
C VAL A 257 13.03 17.04 37.53
N GLY A 258 14.17 16.75 36.90
CA GLY A 258 15.21 17.73 36.61
C GLY A 258 15.10 18.32 35.21
N VAL A 259 14.87 19.64 35.09
CA VAL A 259 14.66 20.36 33.82
C VAL A 259 15.54 21.61 33.81
N GLU A 260 16.32 21.82 32.74
CA GLU A 260 17.33 22.91 32.64
C GLU A 260 18.36 22.98 33.81
N GLY A 261 18.45 21.93 34.64
CA GLY A 261 19.30 21.86 35.84
C GLY A 261 18.55 22.13 37.15
N GLU A 262 17.39 22.78 37.07
CA GLU A 262 16.47 22.99 38.20
C GLU A 262 15.60 21.76 38.47
N ARG A 263 15.05 21.65 39.69
CA ARG A 263 14.18 20.54 40.09
C ARG A 263 12.74 21.01 40.31
N TYR A 264 11.81 20.34 39.63
CA TYR A 264 10.39 20.64 39.66
C TYR A 264 9.59 19.45 40.19
N ARG A 265 8.57 19.72 41.00
CA ARG A 265 7.62 18.70 41.45
C ARG A 265 6.37 18.76 40.56
N LEU A 266 6.02 17.65 39.90
CA LEU A 266 4.90 17.56 38.98
C LEU A 266 3.55 17.60 39.72
N VAL A 267 2.58 18.36 39.19
CA VAL A 267 1.27 18.61 39.79
C VAL A 267 0.13 18.25 38.82
N THR A 268 0.02 16.96 38.50
CA THR A 268 -0.96 16.44 37.53
C THR A 268 -2.43 16.44 37.98
N GLN A 269 -2.71 16.21 39.27
CA GLN A 269 -4.09 16.10 39.76
C GLN A 269 -4.87 17.42 39.60
N GLY A 270 -6.04 17.32 38.97
CA GLY A 270 -6.94 18.45 38.69
C GLY A 270 -6.49 19.35 37.53
N VAL A 271 -5.40 19.03 36.83
CA VAL A 271 -4.95 19.78 35.65
C VAL A 271 -5.61 19.21 34.37
N PRO A 272 -6.16 20.05 33.48
CA PRO A 272 -6.75 19.57 32.24
C PRO A 272 -5.67 19.04 31.29
N VAL A 273 -5.94 17.89 30.68
CA VAL A 273 -5.14 17.34 29.57
C VAL A 273 -5.69 17.87 28.26
N GLU A 274 -4.86 18.57 27.49
CA GLU A 274 -5.18 19.11 26.17
C GLU A 274 -4.40 18.34 25.10
N THR A 275 -5.11 17.59 24.25
CA THR A 275 -4.50 16.92 23.10
C THR A 275 -4.06 17.96 22.06
N ILE A 276 -2.78 17.93 21.71
CA ILE A 276 -2.26 18.52 20.49
C ILE A 276 -2.63 17.59 19.34
N GLU A 277 -3.20 18.15 18.29
CA GLU A 277 -3.52 17.45 17.04
C GLU A 277 -2.47 17.76 15.97
N MET A 278 -2.06 16.78 15.17
CA MET A 278 -1.27 17.03 13.97
C MET A 278 -2.06 17.92 13.00
N THR A 279 -1.41 18.95 12.45
CA THR A 279 -2.04 19.83 11.45
C THR A 279 -2.41 19.05 10.19
N GLY A 280 -3.36 19.57 9.39
CA GLY A 280 -3.77 18.93 8.14
C GLY A 280 -2.61 18.68 7.16
N ALA A 281 -1.57 19.52 7.17
CA ALA A 281 -0.35 19.31 6.40
C ALA A 281 0.51 18.15 6.95
N GLN A 282 0.73 18.10 8.28
CA GLN A 282 1.48 17.00 8.92
C GLN A 282 0.75 15.65 8.76
N LYS A 283 -0.59 15.64 8.92
CA LYS A 283 -1.43 14.45 8.68
C LYS A 283 -1.36 14.01 7.22
N LEU A 284 -1.37 14.94 6.25
CA LEU A 284 -1.17 14.60 4.83
C LEU A 284 0.21 13.98 4.57
N VAL A 285 1.29 14.53 5.14
CA VAL A 285 2.65 13.99 4.96
C VAL A 285 2.82 12.62 5.64
N GLN A 286 2.23 12.42 6.83
CA GLN A 286 2.23 11.12 7.51
C GLN A 286 1.41 10.08 6.73
N PHE A 287 0.22 10.45 6.24
CA PHE A 287 -0.63 9.62 5.39
C PHE A 287 0.09 9.23 4.08
N MET A 288 0.81 10.16 3.45
CA MET A 288 1.66 9.91 2.29
C MET A 288 2.89 9.02 2.60
N ALA A 289 3.25 8.85 3.88
CA ALA A 289 4.29 7.92 4.32
C ALA A 289 3.75 6.54 4.73
N ASP A 290 2.45 6.26 4.55
CA ASP A 290 1.88 4.91 4.72
C ASP A 290 2.18 4.03 3.48
N PRO A 291 2.83 2.86 3.63
CA PRO A 291 3.14 1.96 2.51
C PRO A 291 1.92 1.44 1.74
N ASN A 292 0.78 1.29 2.41
CA ASN A 292 -0.49 0.86 1.80
C ASN A 292 -1.06 1.96 0.92
N LEU A 293 -1.03 3.21 1.39
CA LEU A 293 -1.43 4.35 0.56
C LEU A 293 -0.45 4.53 -0.61
N ALA A 294 0.86 4.46 -0.35
CA ALA A 294 1.87 4.55 -1.40
C ALA A 294 1.67 3.47 -2.48
N TYR A 295 1.32 2.24 -2.08
CA TYR A 295 0.94 1.16 -2.99
C TYR A 295 -0.35 1.44 -3.78
N ILE A 296 -1.41 1.93 -3.12
CA ILE A 296 -2.68 2.29 -3.80
C ILE A 296 -2.45 3.42 -4.81
N LEU A 297 -1.75 4.48 -4.41
CA LEU A 297 -1.39 5.60 -5.28
C LEU A 297 -0.46 5.14 -6.42
N PHE A 298 0.44 4.19 -6.18
CA PHE A 298 1.26 3.61 -7.23
C PHE A 298 0.42 2.81 -8.24
N LEU A 299 -0.49 1.95 -7.78
CA LEU A 299 -1.39 1.17 -8.66
C LEU A 299 -2.33 2.07 -9.47
N VAL A 300 -3.00 3.03 -8.82
CA VAL A 300 -3.87 4.02 -9.49
C VAL A 300 -3.05 4.90 -10.44
N GLY A 301 -1.83 5.25 -10.03
CA GLY A 301 -0.85 5.98 -10.83
C GLY A 301 -0.52 5.28 -12.15
N MET A 302 -0.03 4.04 -12.04
CA MET A 302 0.29 3.18 -13.17
C MET A 302 -0.92 2.91 -14.06
N PHE A 303 -2.09 2.62 -13.48
CA PHE A 303 -3.31 2.33 -14.22
C PHE A 303 -3.87 3.55 -14.96
N GLY A 304 -3.81 4.74 -14.34
CA GLY A 304 -4.24 6.00 -14.96
C GLY A 304 -3.40 6.39 -16.18
N ILE A 305 -2.07 6.36 -16.05
CA ILE A 305 -1.15 6.58 -17.18
C ILE A 305 -1.36 5.53 -18.27
N PHE A 306 -1.54 4.26 -17.87
CA PHE A 306 -1.81 3.18 -18.80
C PHE A 306 -3.11 3.39 -19.62
N LEU A 307 -4.20 3.85 -18.98
CA LEU A 307 -5.46 4.14 -19.67
C LEU A 307 -5.30 5.24 -20.72
N GLU A 308 -4.52 6.29 -20.43
CA GLU A 308 -4.24 7.37 -21.40
C GLU A 308 -3.47 6.85 -22.64
N PHE A 309 -2.51 5.95 -22.44
CA PHE A 309 -1.82 5.29 -23.55
C PHE A 309 -2.72 4.35 -24.38
N LYS A 310 -3.90 3.96 -23.86
CA LYS A 310 -4.86 3.10 -24.58
C LYS A 310 -6.01 3.84 -25.23
N VAL A 311 -6.47 4.94 -24.64
CA VAL A 311 -7.51 5.79 -25.21
C VAL A 311 -7.00 7.24 -25.20
N PRO A 312 -6.13 7.60 -26.17
CA PRO A 312 -5.50 8.92 -26.19
C PRO A 312 -6.54 10.04 -26.27
N GLY A 313 -6.44 11.01 -25.36
CA GLY A 313 -7.35 12.16 -25.33
C GLY A 313 -8.47 12.04 -24.29
N LEU A 314 -8.43 11.04 -23.40
CA LEU A 314 -9.25 11.08 -22.18
C LEU A 314 -8.71 12.14 -21.19
N ILE A 315 -7.40 12.38 -21.20
CA ILE A 315 -6.58 13.33 -20.42
C ILE A 315 -6.62 13.10 -18.89
N ILE A 316 -7.81 12.97 -18.31
CA ILE A 316 -8.04 12.83 -16.87
C ILE A 316 -7.31 11.61 -16.28
N PRO A 317 -7.36 10.39 -16.85
CA PRO A 317 -6.62 9.24 -16.34
C PRO A 317 -5.11 9.47 -16.37
N GLY A 318 -4.58 10.05 -17.46
CA GLY A 318 -3.15 10.37 -17.57
C GLY A 318 -2.69 11.39 -16.53
N VAL A 319 -3.47 12.46 -16.31
CA VAL A 319 -3.16 13.50 -15.32
C VAL A 319 -3.28 12.97 -13.89
N VAL A 320 -4.37 12.28 -13.54
CA VAL A 320 -4.54 11.66 -12.22
C VAL A 320 -3.43 10.63 -11.98
N GLY A 321 -3.13 9.81 -12.99
CA GLY A 321 -2.07 8.81 -12.92
C GLY A 321 -0.68 9.42 -12.66
N ALA A 322 -0.33 10.46 -13.42
CA ALA A 322 0.92 11.20 -13.26
C ALA A 322 1.02 11.91 -11.90
N VAL A 323 -0.08 12.49 -11.40
CA VAL A 323 -0.11 13.10 -10.05
C VAL A 323 0.08 12.04 -8.96
N CYS A 324 -0.61 10.91 -9.03
CA CYS A 324 -0.43 9.84 -8.04
C CYS A 324 1.00 9.27 -8.03
N LEU A 325 1.64 9.07 -9.19
CA LEU A 325 3.04 8.66 -9.24
C LEU A 325 4.00 9.76 -8.76
N ALA A 326 3.75 11.03 -9.10
CA ALA A 326 4.57 12.15 -8.64
C ALA A 326 4.50 12.34 -7.12
N LEU A 327 3.33 12.08 -6.51
CA LEU A 327 3.16 12.07 -5.05
C LEU A 327 3.98 10.94 -4.40
N VAL A 328 3.90 9.70 -4.92
CA VAL A 328 4.70 8.57 -4.42
C VAL A 328 6.20 8.82 -4.56
N LEU A 329 6.65 9.32 -5.71
CA LEU A 329 8.07 9.64 -5.96
C LEU A 329 8.55 10.89 -5.20
N GLY A 330 7.64 11.76 -4.77
CA GLY A 330 7.94 12.92 -3.93
C GLY A 330 8.26 12.55 -2.47
N VAL A 331 7.74 11.42 -1.99
CA VAL A 331 8.05 10.88 -0.64
C VAL A 331 9.38 10.11 -0.71
N GLN A 332 10.49 10.85 -0.64
CA GLN A 332 11.87 10.34 -0.75
C GLN A 332 12.33 9.40 0.39
N VAL A 333 11.41 8.81 1.15
CA VAL A 333 11.67 8.00 2.35
C VAL A 333 11.40 6.51 2.11
N MET A 334 10.65 6.14 1.06
CA MET A 334 10.27 4.75 0.79
C MET A 334 11.30 4.02 -0.08
N PRO A 335 11.85 2.87 0.35
CA PRO A 335 12.86 2.12 -0.40
C PRO A 335 12.23 1.30 -1.54
N VAL A 336 11.91 1.96 -2.66
CA VAL A 336 11.24 1.31 -3.81
C VAL A 336 12.14 0.31 -4.54
N ASN A 337 11.68 -0.93 -4.68
CA ASN A 337 12.35 -1.94 -5.48
C ASN A 337 12.01 -1.82 -6.98
N TRP A 338 13.00 -1.45 -7.80
CA TRP A 338 12.80 -1.30 -9.26
C TRP A 338 12.47 -2.61 -10.00
N PHE A 339 12.84 -3.78 -9.47
CA PHE A 339 12.43 -5.07 -10.04
C PHE A 339 10.95 -5.35 -9.79
N ALA A 340 10.44 -4.95 -8.62
CA ALA A 340 9.01 -5.02 -8.31
C ALA A 340 8.17 -4.08 -9.18
N VAL A 341 8.65 -2.85 -9.39
CA VAL A 341 8.06 -1.89 -10.35
C VAL A 341 7.95 -2.53 -11.75
N LEU A 342 9.02 -3.18 -12.22
CA LEU A 342 9.01 -3.88 -13.51
C LEU A 342 7.99 -5.03 -13.57
N LEU A 343 7.84 -5.80 -12.48
CA LEU A 343 6.82 -6.85 -12.39
C LEU A 343 5.39 -6.30 -12.42
N ILE A 344 5.11 -5.19 -11.75
CA ILE A 344 3.78 -4.55 -11.78
C ILE A 344 3.48 -3.94 -13.16
N VAL A 345 4.47 -3.32 -13.80
CA VAL A 345 4.37 -2.88 -15.22
C VAL A 345 4.05 -4.06 -16.14
N LEU A 346 4.76 -5.19 -15.98
CA LEU A 346 4.50 -6.41 -16.75
C LEU A 346 3.11 -6.97 -16.49
N ALA A 347 2.62 -6.92 -15.25
CA ALA A 347 1.26 -7.33 -14.90
C ALA A 347 0.20 -6.53 -15.65
N CYS A 348 0.32 -5.19 -15.66
CA CYS A 348 -0.55 -4.32 -16.46
C CYS A 348 -0.51 -4.69 -17.95
N VAL A 349 0.68 -4.91 -18.52
CA VAL A 349 0.82 -5.35 -19.92
C VAL A 349 0.15 -6.71 -20.17
N CYS A 350 0.24 -7.66 -19.23
CA CYS A 350 -0.36 -8.99 -19.36
C CYS A 350 -1.90 -8.97 -19.31
N PHE A 351 -2.52 -8.30 -18.32
CA PHE A 351 -3.98 -8.13 -18.26
C PHE A 351 -4.55 -7.50 -19.54
N VAL A 352 -3.76 -6.63 -20.15
CA VAL A 352 -4.14 -5.88 -21.35
C VAL A 352 -3.91 -6.68 -22.61
N ALA A 353 -2.84 -7.48 -22.68
CA ALA A 353 -2.59 -8.36 -23.81
C ALA A 353 -3.72 -9.40 -23.98
N GLU A 354 -4.34 -9.88 -22.89
CA GLU A 354 -5.53 -10.74 -22.93
C GLU A 354 -6.71 -10.14 -23.73
N ILE A 355 -6.86 -8.80 -23.74
CA ILE A 355 -7.95 -8.10 -24.44
C ILE A 355 -7.80 -8.21 -25.97
N TYR A 356 -6.56 -8.28 -26.47
CA TYR A 356 -6.24 -8.34 -27.91
C TYR A 356 -5.82 -9.74 -28.38
N VAL A 357 -5.31 -10.57 -27.47
CA VAL A 357 -4.81 -11.92 -27.72
C VAL A 357 -5.66 -12.89 -26.91
N THR A 358 -6.48 -13.67 -27.59
CA THR A 358 -7.35 -14.69 -26.97
C THR A 358 -6.51 -15.82 -26.36
N SER A 359 -6.03 -15.62 -25.13
CA SER A 359 -5.17 -16.57 -24.40
C SER A 359 -5.93 -17.41 -23.37
N PHE A 360 -7.26 -17.26 -23.31
CA PHE A 360 -8.17 -17.98 -22.43
C PHE A 360 -7.84 -17.83 -20.93
N GLY A 361 -7.34 -16.66 -20.53
CA GLY A 361 -6.96 -16.37 -19.13
C GLY A 361 -5.50 -16.64 -18.80
N ALA A 362 -4.68 -17.15 -19.74
CA ALA A 362 -3.28 -17.45 -19.47
C ALA A 362 -2.43 -16.18 -19.23
N LEU A 363 -2.69 -15.11 -19.97
CA LEU A 363 -2.07 -13.80 -19.75
C LEU A 363 -2.62 -13.14 -18.48
N THR A 364 -3.89 -13.33 -18.16
CA THR A 364 -4.49 -12.89 -16.89
C THR A 364 -3.81 -13.57 -15.70
N ALA A 365 -3.60 -14.90 -15.74
CA ALA A 365 -2.93 -15.65 -14.67
C ALA A 365 -1.46 -15.22 -14.49
N LEU A 366 -0.74 -14.98 -15.59
CA LEU A 366 0.62 -14.40 -15.54
C LEU A 366 0.59 -12.98 -14.96
N GLY A 367 -0.41 -12.17 -15.33
CA GLY A 367 -0.64 -10.83 -14.80
C GLY A 367 -0.85 -10.84 -13.29
N VAL A 368 -1.69 -11.73 -12.76
CA VAL A 368 -1.90 -11.91 -11.32
C VAL A 368 -0.60 -12.33 -10.62
N PHE A 369 0.15 -13.28 -11.19
CA PHE A 369 1.42 -13.71 -10.61
C PHE A 369 2.43 -12.55 -10.54
N CYS A 370 2.63 -11.82 -11.64
CA CYS A 370 3.51 -10.66 -11.68
C CYS A 370 3.03 -9.52 -10.76
N LEU A 371 1.72 -9.30 -10.64
CA LEU A 371 1.15 -8.31 -9.72
C LEU A 371 1.42 -8.69 -8.28
N VAL A 372 1.10 -9.91 -7.86
CA VAL A 372 1.27 -10.37 -6.46
C VAL A 372 2.76 -10.41 -6.10
N SER A 373 3.62 -11.04 -6.90
CA SER A 373 5.06 -11.09 -6.65
C SER A 373 5.71 -9.70 -6.66
N GLY A 374 5.30 -8.82 -7.58
CA GLY A 374 5.75 -7.42 -7.59
C GLY A 374 5.28 -6.66 -6.34
N SER A 375 4.02 -6.84 -5.93
CA SER A 375 3.44 -6.11 -4.78
C SER A 375 4.11 -6.46 -3.46
N TYR A 376 4.40 -7.74 -3.22
CA TYR A 376 5.21 -8.17 -2.07
C TYR A 376 6.60 -7.52 -2.12
N LEU A 377 7.30 -7.63 -3.26
CA LEU A 377 8.67 -7.15 -3.41
C LEU A 377 8.81 -5.61 -3.49
N LEU A 378 7.72 -4.84 -3.55
CA LEU A 378 7.75 -3.39 -3.85
C LEU A 378 8.41 -2.56 -2.75
N PHE A 379 8.10 -2.90 -1.50
CA PHE A 379 8.68 -2.28 -0.30
C PHE A 379 9.34 -3.31 0.64
N ASP A 380 9.22 -4.62 0.39
CA ASP A 380 9.96 -5.66 1.12
C ASP A 380 11.45 -5.65 0.70
N VAL A 381 12.17 -4.66 1.23
CA VAL A 381 13.63 -4.58 1.18
C VAL A 381 14.15 -5.14 2.52
N PRO A 382 15.21 -5.96 2.53
CA PRO A 382 15.67 -6.62 3.76
C PRO A 382 15.88 -5.61 4.90
N GLY A 383 15.26 -5.86 6.07
CA GLY A 383 15.40 -5.04 7.27
C GLY A 383 14.53 -3.76 7.33
N SER A 384 13.66 -3.49 6.35
CA SER A 384 12.62 -2.46 6.51
C SER A 384 11.29 -3.05 7.00
N ASP A 385 10.70 -2.47 8.05
CA ASP A 385 9.36 -2.82 8.56
C ASP A 385 8.21 -2.35 7.63
N PHE A 386 8.52 -1.60 6.55
CA PHE A 386 7.54 -1.09 5.59
C PHE A 386 7.00 -2.20 4.68
N ARG A 387 5.88 -2.82 5.09
CA ARG A 387 5.16 -3.82 4.28
C ARG A 387 3.76 -3.35 3.92
N VAL A 388 3.32 -3.72 2.71
CA VAL A 388 1.91 -3.62 2.31
C VAL A 388 1.14 -4.74 2.99
N ASP A 389 -0.04 -4.44 3.52
CA ASP A 389 -0.93 -5.44 4.09
C ASP A 389 -1.24 -6.57 3.07
N HIS A 390 -1.24 -7.80 3.56
CA HIS A 390 -1.51 -8.97 2.74
C HIS A 390 -2.96 -8.98 2.23
N GLY A 391 -3.92 -8.49 3.03
CA GLY A 391 -5.31 -8.33 2.62
C GLY A 391 -5.45 -7.35 1.46
N LEU A 392 -4.72 -6.23 1.49
CA LEU A 392 -4.68 -5.25 0.40
C LEU A 392 -4.04 -5.81 -0.88
N ILE A 393 -2.93 -6.56 -0.79
CA ILE A 393 -2.32 -7.23 -1.96
C ILE A 393 -3.32 -8.21 -2.61
N TRP A 394 -3.94 -9.09 -1.82
CA TRP A 394 -4.89 -10.07 -2.34
C TRP A 394 -6.20 -9.42 -2.81
N GLY A 395 -6.66 -8.35 -2.16
CA GLY A 395 -7.80 -7.55 -2.59
C GLY A 395 -7.57 -6.87 -3.95
N ALA A 396 -6.39 -6.27 -4.16
CA ALA A 396 -6.01 -5.71 -5.45
C ALA A 396 -5.92 -6.79 -6.54
N ALA A 397 -5.28 -7.92 -6.24
CA ALA A 397 -5.17 -9.05 -7.17
C ALA A 397 -6.56 -9.63 -7.56
N ALA A 398 -7.46 -9.79 -6.59
CA ALA A 398 -8.84 -10.21 -6.84
C ALA A 398 -9.61 -9.18 -7.68
N GLY A 399 -9.46 -7.89 -7.39
CA GLY A 399 -10.08 -6.80 -8.15
C GLY A 399 -9.66 -6.76 -9.61
N PHE A 400 -8.35 -6.80 -9.89
CA PHE A 400 -7.83 -6.87 -11.27
C PHE A 400 -8.25 -8.16 -12.00
N THR A 401 -8.28 -9.31 -11.31
CA THR A 401 -8.77 -10.58 -11.88
C THR A 401 -10.25 -10.48 -12.26
N LEU A 402 -11.09 -9.97 -11.36
CA LEU A 402 -12.53 -9.83 -11.58
C LEU A 402 -12.81 -8.85 -12.73
N LEU A 403 -12.10 -7.72 -12.79
CA LEU A 403 -12.18 -6.76 -13.89
C LEU A 403 -11.80 -7.40 -15.24
N ALA A 404 -10.67 -8.13 -15.31
CA ALA A 404 -10.23 -8.80 -16.53
C ALA A 404 -11.24 -9.86 -17.01
N VAL A 405 -11.78 -10.68 -16.09
CA VAL A 405 -12.81 -11.68 -16.40
C VAL A 405 -14.12 -11.02 -16.83
N SER A 406 -14.53 -9.91 -16.21
CA SER A 406 -15.72 -9.14 -16.64
C SER A 406 -15.55 -8.57 -18.04
N ILE A 407 -14.41 -7.94 -18.35
CA ILE A 407 -14.13 -7.40 -19.70
C ILE A 407 -14.08 -8.54 -20.73
N GLY A 408 -13.38 -9.64 -20.44
CA GLY A 408 -13.29 -10.80 -21.32
C GLY A 408 -14.65 -11.45 -21.60
N THR A 409 -15.51 -11.60 -20.59
CA THR A 409 -16.86 -12.18 -20.77
C THR A 409 -17.82 -11.23 -21.47
N LEU A 410 -17.69 -9.90 -21.30
CA LEU A 410 -18.43 -8.91 -22.10
C LEU A 410 -18.00 -8.92 -23.57
N LEU A 411 -16.70 -8.98 -23.87
CA LEU A 411 -16.19 -9.10 -25.23
C LEU A 411 -16.64 -10.41 -25.89
N MET A 412 -16.55 -11.55 -25.20
CA MET A 412 -17.05 -12.84 -25.71
C MET A 412 -18.57 -12.86 -25.93
N ARG A 413 -19.34 -12.04 -25.20
CA ARG A 413 -20.78 -11.85 -25.47
C ARG A 413 -21.00 -10.97 -26.70
N SER A 414 -20.22 -9.91 -26.88
CA SER A 414 -20.26 -9.03 -28.05
C SER A 414 -19.94 -9.80 -29.35
N PHE A 415 -18.86 -10.59 -29.38
CA PHE A 415 -18.49 -11.42 -30.52
C PHE A 415 -19.45 -12.60 -30.81
N LYS A 416 -20.42 -12.87 -29.92
CA LYS A 416 -21.49 -13.87 -30.14
C LYS A 416 -22.79 -13.27 -30.67
N GLN A 417 -22.87 -11.96 -30.87
CA GLN A 417 -23.96 -11.33 -31.60
C GLN A 417 -23.61 -11.31 -33.09
N SER A 418 -24.49 -11.85 -33.93
CA SER A 418 -24.35 -11.80 -35.39
C SER A 418 -24.27 -10.35 -35.87
N PRO A 419 -23.56 -10.04 -36.98
CA PRO A 419 -23.47 -8.67 -37.50
C PRO A 419 -24.86 -8.08 -37.80
N LEU A 420 -25.32 -7.14 -36.97
CA LEU A 420 -26.62 -6.47 -37.09
C LEU A 420 -26.63 -5.31 -38.10
N SER A 421 -25.49 -5.04 -38.76
CA SER A 421 -25.38 -4.03 -39.81
C SER A 421 -24.23 -4.34 -40.78
N GLY A 422 -24.47 -4.14 -42.08
CA GLY A 422 -23.48 -4.37 -43.15
C GLY A 422 -24.05 -5.18 -44.32
N ARG A 423 -23.22 -5.41 -45.36
CA ARG A 423 -23.61 -6.22 -46.54
C ARG A 423 -24.05 -7.64 -46.16
N GLU A 424 -23.43 -8.21 -45.14
CA GLU A 424 -23.67 -9.55 -44.61
C GLU A 424 -25.08 -9.68 -43.97
N ALA A 425 -25.62 -8.60 -43.40
CA ALA A 425 -26.95 -8.55 -42.82
C ALA A 425 -28.09 -8.40 -43.86
N MET A 426 -27.74 -8.23 -45.14
CA MET A 426 -28.71 -8.09 -46.23
C MET A 426 -29.00 -9.43 -46.92
N ALA A 427 -28.12 -10.42 -46.78
CA ALA A 427 -28.33 -11.77 -47.30
C ALA A 427 -29.45 -12.48 -46.53
N GLY A 428 -30.30 -13.21 -47.24
CA GLY A 428 -31.49 -13.87 -46.69
C GLY A 428 -32.74 -12.99 -46.54
N LEU A 429 -32.65 -11.67 -46.74
CA LEU A 429 -33.81 -10.79 -46.74
C LEU A 429 -34.74 -11.08 -47.93
N VAL A 430 -36.05 -11.04 -47.70
CA VAL A 430 -37.08 -10.98 -48.75
C VAL A 430 -37.44 -9.51 -48.98
N VAL A 431 -37.42 -9.06 -50.24
CA VAL A 431 -37.55 -7.65 -50.62
C VAL A 431 -38.33 -7.48 -51.92
N ASP A 432 -39.01 -6.35 -52.08
CA ASP A 432 -39.83 -6.07 -53.27
C ASP A 432 -39.00 -5.48 -54.42
N VAL A 433 -39.27 -5.93 -55.65
CA VAL A 433 -38.66 -5.43 -56.89
C VAL A 433 -39.34 -4.14 -57.33
N TYR A 434 -38.65 -3.00 -57.17
CA TYR A 434 -39.14 -1.67 -57.59
C TYR A 434 -39.00 -1.41 -59.10
N ARG A 435 -37.94 -1.96 -59.72
CA ARG A 435 -37.77 -1.96 -61.18
C ARG A 435 -37.46 -3.38 -61.62
N ALA A 436 -38.29 -3.88 -62.54
CA ALA A 436 -38.18 -5.22 -63.12
C ALA A 436 -36.74 -5.57 -63.54
N ILE A 437 -36.34 -6.80 -63.28
CA ILE A 437 -35.00 -7.34 -63.55
C ILE A 437 -35.11 -8.22 -64.80
N PRO A 438 -34.64 -7.78 -65.98
CA PRO A 438 -34.59 -8.64 -67.15
C PRO A 438 -33.45 -9.67 -67.05
N THR A 439 -33.58 -10.82 -67.71
CA THR A 439 -32.57 -11.89 -67.70
C THR A 439 -31.19 -11.37 -68.07
N GLY A 440 -30.22 -11.45 -67.14
CA GLY A 440 -28.85 -10.97 -67.37
C GLY A 440 -28.68 -9.44 -67.41
N GLY A 441 -29.67 -8.66 -66.94
CA GLY A 441 -29.59 -7.21 -66.81
C GLY A 441 -29.90 -6.71 -65.40
N GLU A 442 -29.73 -5.41 -65.17
CA GLU A 442 -29.97 -4.78 -63.87
C GLU A 442 -31.41 -4.25 -63.71
N GLY A 443 -32.09 -4.71 -62.66
CA GLY A 443 -33.26 -4.05 -62.10
C GLY A 443 -32.93 -3.35 -60.77
N LYS A 444 -33.96 -3.03 -59.96
CA LYS A 444 -33.78 -2.46 -58.62
C LYS A 444 -34.75 -3.04 -57.60
N VAL A 445 -34.26 -3.26 -56.39
CA VAL A 445 -35.03 -3.67 -55.19
C VAL A 445 -35.01 -2.57 -54.14
N ILE A 446 -36.02 -2.55 -53.25
CA ILE A 446 -36.01 -1.70 -52.06
C ILE A 446 -35.59 -2.55 -50.86
N MET A 447 -34.47 -2.20 -50.24
CA MET A 447 -33.96 -2.90 -49.04
C MET A 447 -33.75 -1.89 -47.92
N GLN A 448 -34.38 -2.12 -46.76
CA GLN A 448 -34.34 -1.21 -45.61
C GLN A 448 -34.61 0.27 -45.98
N GLY A 449 -35.58 0.51 -46.87
CA GLY A 449 -35.95 1.87 -47.34
C GLY A 449 -35.01 2.50 -48.37
N THR A 450 -34.02 1.77 -48.89
CA THR A 450 -33.03 2.27 -49.87
C THR A 450 -33.06 1.47 -51.18
N PHE A 451 -32.78 2.13 -52.30
CA PHE A 451 -32.78 1.49 -53.63
C PHE A 451 -31.42 0.89 -53.97
N TRP A 452 -31.38 -0.43 -54.19
CA TRP A 452 -30.19 -1.16 -54.61
C TRP A 452 -30.34 -1.68 -56.03
N ASN A 453 -29.22 -1.84 -56.74
CA ASN A 453 -29.22 -2.57 -58.01
C ASN A 453 -29.41 -4.06 -57.72
N ALA A 454 -30.11 -4.78 -58.59
CA ALA A 454 -30.32 -6.22 -58.45
C ALA A 454 -30.22 -6.93 -59.79
N VAL A 455 -29.64 -8.14 -59.77
CA VAL A 455 -29.53 -9.05 -60.92
C VAL A 455 -30.06 -10.41 -60.51
N SER A 456 -30.80 -11.05 -61.43
CA SER A 456 -31.35 -12.39 -61.27
C SER A 456 -31.13 -13.21 -62.54
N GLU A 457 -31.09 -14.52 -62.39
CA GLU A 457 -30.91 -15.49 -63.48
C GLU A 457 -32.24 -15.81 -64.19
N VAL A 458 -33.36 -15.42 -63.57
CA VAL A 458 -34.74 -15.51 -64.07
C VAL A 458 -35.29 -14.07 -64.22
N PRO A 459 -36.09 -13.73 -65.25
CA PRO A 459 -36.66 -12.39 -65.36
C PRO A 459 -37.74 -12.17 -64.29
N VAL A 460 -37.64 -11.06 -63.54
CA VAL A 460 -38.54 -10.75 -62.43
C VAL A 460 -39.29 -9.43 -62.68
N ALA A 461 -40.62 -9.45 -62.53
CA ALA A 461 -41.48 -8.28 -62.70
C ALA A 461 -41.32 -7.25 -61.57
N ALA A 462 -41.68 -5.99 -61.85
CA ALA A 462 -41.82 -4.99 -60.79
C ALA A 462 -43.05 -5.30 -59.93
N GLY A 463 -42.92 -5.19 -58.61
CA GLY A 463 -43.93 -5.58 -57.62
C GLY A 463 -43.85 -7.04 -57.15
N ALA A 464 -42.98 -7.87 -57.74
CA ALA A 464 -42.73 -9.23 -57.26
C ALA A 464 -41.71 -9.24 -56.10
N GLN A 465 -41.76 -10.29 -55.28
CA GLN A 465 -40.82 -10.50 -54.17
C GLN A 465 -39.63 -11.37 -54.58
N VAL A 466 -38.46 -11.04 -54.05
CA VAL A 466 -37.22 -11.77 -54.26
C VAL A 466 -36.46 -11.95 -52.94
N ARG A 467 -35.76 -13.08 -52.81
CA ARG A 467 -34.81 -13.31 -51.72
C ARG A 467 -33.41 -12.87 -52.16
N VAL A 468 -32.74 -12.11 -51.31
CA VAL A 468 -31.32 -11.76 -51.50
C VAL A 468 -30.46 -12.97 -51.15
N LEU A 469 -29.65 -13.43 -52.10
CA LEU A 469 -28.67 -14.51 -51.88
C LEU A 469 -27.35 -13.94 -51.38
N GLU A 470 -26.82 -12.93 -52.06
CA GLU A 470 -25.50 -12.35 -51.79
C GLU A 470 -25.42 -10.88 -52.27
N MET A 471 -24.50 -10.11 -51.70
CA MET A 471 -24.25 -8.69 -52.03
C MET A 471 -22.88 -8.50 -52.68
N ASP A 472 -22.83 -8.45 -54.01
CA ASP A 472 -21.62 -8.14 -54.77
C ASP A 472 -21.47 -6.61 -54.96
N GLY A 473 -20.60 -6.00 -54.17
CA GLY A 473 -20.30 -4.57 -54.26
C GLY A 473 -21.50 -3.66 -53.91
N LEU A 474 -22.27 -3.25 -54.92
CA LEU A 474 -23.50 -2.45 -54.79
C LEU A 474 -24.71 -3.12 -55.45
N THR A 475 -24.57 -4.37 -55.87
CA THR A 475 -25.57 -5.15 -56.60
C THR A 475 -25.94 -6.41 -55.81
N ALA A 476 -27.24 -6.59 -55.55
CA ALA A 476 -27.76 -7.80 -54.94
C ALA A 476 -27.93 -8.90 -56.00
N ARG A 477 -27.43 -10.11 -55.73
CA ARG A 477 -27.87 -11.32 -56.44
C ARG A 477 -29.15 -11.81 -55.78
N VAL A 478 -30.24 -11.92 -56.56
CA VAL A 478 -31.57 -12.21 -56.02
C VAL A 478 -32.26 -13.34 -56.78
N GLU A 479 -33.04 -14.15 -56.06
CA GLU A 479 -33.90 -15.21 -56.62
C GLU A 479 -35.39 -14.89 -56.40
N PRO A 480 -36.32 -15.31 -57.28
CA PRO A 480 -37.76 -15.19 -57.04
C PRO A 480 -38.17 -15.82 -55.71
N PHE A 481 -39.00 -15.12 -54.91
CA PHE A 481 -39.51 -15.63 -53.65
C PHE A 481 -41.03 -15.75 -53.70
N GLY A 482 -41.50 -16.99 -53.82
CA GLY A 482 -42.92 -17.37 -53.79
C GLY A 482 -43.55 -17.46 -55.18
N ASP A 483 -43.75 -18.70 -55.67
CA ASP A 483 -44.66 -18.98 -56.78
C ASP A 483 -45.13 -20.46 -56.72
N GLU A 484 -45.98 -20.78 -55.73
CA GLU A 484 -46.73 -22.04 -55.69
C GLU A 484 -48.22 -21.76 -55.40
N HIS A 485 -49.08 -22.28 -56.29
CA HIS A 485 -50.53 -22.40 -56.16
C HIS A 485 -51.38 -21.12 -55.97
N SER A 486 -51.91 -20.62 -57.10
CA SER A 486 -53.21 -19.93 -57.14
C SER A 486 -54.06 -20.41 -58.34
N ASP A 487 -54.41 -21.70 -58.34
CA ASP A 487 -55.44 -22.22 -59.26
C ASP A 487 -56.85 -22.00 -58.65
N HIS A 488 -57.81 -21.63 -59.49
CA HIS A 488 -59.19 -21.28 -59.08
C HIS A 488 -60.22 -22.05 -59.93
N GLY A 489 -60.10 -23.38 -59.88
CA GLY A 489 -61.00 -24.34 -60.51
C GLY A 489 -62.23 -24.69 -59.67
N SER A 490 -63.31 -23.91 -59.86
CA SER A 490 -64.70 -24.17 -59.42
C SER A 490 -65.10 -25.65 -59.22
N MET A 491 -65.58 -26.03 -58.03
CA MET A 491 -66.94 -26.58 -57.85
C MET A 491 -67.37 -26.84 -56.38
N MET A 492 -68.69 -26.71 -56.13
CA MET A 492 -69.54 -27.43 -55.16
C MET A 492 -69.23 -27.41 -53.64
N THR A 493 -70.22 -26.88 -52.89
CA THR A 493 -70.94 -27.46 -51.71
C THR A 493 -70.21 -28.38 -50.71
N GLU A 494 -70.46 -28.34 -49.40
CA GLU A 494 -71.75 -28.18 -48.69
C GLU A 494 -71.69 -27.27 -47.43
N ASP A 495 -72.87 -27.03 -46.83
CA ASP A 495 -73.16 -26.19 -45.65
C ASP A 495 -73.11 -26.95 -44.30
N VAL A 496 -72.97 -26.21 -43.17
CA VAL A 496 -73.45 -26.57 -41.79
C VAL A 496 -72.74 -27.79 -41.12
N GLU A 497 -72.58 -28.04 -39.81
CA GLU A 497 -73.10 -27.64 -38.46
C GLU A 497 -71.86 -27.60 -37.48
N ASP A 498 -71.79 -27.05 -36.26
CA ASP A 498 -72.72 -26.33 -35.36
C ASP A 498 -71.97 -25.51 -34.25
N ILE A 499 -72.74 -24.90 -33.34
CA ILE A 499 -72.53 -24.58 -31.90
C ILE A 499 -71.38 -25.35 -31.20
N ALA A 500 -70.43 -24.79 -30.43
CA ALA A 500 -70.34 -23.66 -29.47
C ALA A 500 -70.53 -24.03 -27.97
N ASP A 501 -69.55 -23.62 -27.13
CA ASP A 501 -69.63 -23.36 -25.68
C ASP A 501 -68.28 -22.75 -25.22
N ALA A 502 -68.11 -22.05 -24.10
CA ALA A 502 -68.82 -20.91 -23.52
C ALA A 502 -67.96 -20.36 -22.35
N THR A 503 -68.27 -19.15 -21.86
CA THR A 503 -67.64 -18.47 -20.70
C THR A 503 -66.17 -18.06 -20.88
N GLY A 504 -65.70 -16.88 -20.44
CA GLY A 504 -66.41 -15.68 -19.94
C GLY A 504 -65.74 -15.05 -18.71
N VAL A 505 -65.85 -13.71 -18.58
CA VAL A 505 -65.47 -12.89 -17.41
C VAL A 505 -63.95 -12.77 -17.17
N VAL A 506 -63.36 -11.63 -16.77
CA VAL A 506 -63.48 -10.19 -17.14
C VAL A 506 -62.23 -9.48 -16.54
N PRO A 507 -61.73 -8.36 -17.10
CA PRO A 507 -60.56 -7.67 -16.57
C PRO A 507 -60.89 -6.74 -15.39
N ASP A 508 -59.85 -6.20 -14.75
CA ASP A 508 -59.95 -4.99 -13.93
C ASP A 508 -58.81 -4.02 -14.29
N SER A 509 -58.99 -2.73 -14.01
CA SER A 509 -58.18 -1.62 -14.54
C SER A 509 -57.96 -0.49 -13.52
N GLU A 510 -57.11 0.49 -13.87
CA GLU A 510 -56.71 1.65 -13.05
C GLU A 510 -55.78 1.25 -11.89
N ILE A 511 -54.76 2.03 -11.50
CA ILE A 511 -54.46 3.46 -11.74
C ILE A 511 -53.13 3.63 -12.47
#